data_AF-A0A3C1KQ24-F1
#
_entry.id   AF-A0A3C1KQ24-F1
#
_cell.length_a   1.000
_cell.length_b   1.000
_cell.length_c   1.000
_cell.angle_alpha   90.00
_cell.angle_beta   90.00
_cell.angle_gamma   90.00
#
_symmetry.space_group_name_H-M   'P 1'
#
loop_
_entity.id
_entity.type
_entity.pdbx_description
1 polymer ?
#
loop_
_entity_poly.entity_id
_entity_poly.type
_entity_poly.pdbx_seq_one_letter_code
_entity_poly.pdbx_strand_id
1 'polypeptide(L)'
;QLNTQWAETNGRAYLGITVPNFPNLFCIYGPNTNLVVAGSIAHNAESQVHYILECIRLLVEDDLQSLECRQDVHDRYNERVDAVNAGTAWGSPLVDNWYKNASGRVTANLPFRIIDYWKMTRHADPDDFLLQ
;
A
#
# COMPACT_ATOMS: atom_id res chain seq x y z
N GLN A 1 13.20 11.80 -6.90
CA GLN A 1 11.79 12.22 -6.80
C GLN A 1 11.03 11.32 -5.83
N LEU A 2 10.83 10.02 -6.11
CA LEU A 2 10.15 9.11 -5.15
C LEU A 2 10.82 9.01 -3.78
N ASN A 3 12.15 8.87 -3.75
CA ASN A 3 12.92 8.84 -2.50
C ASN A 3 12.65 10.09 -1.62
N THR A 4 12.55 11.26 -2.25
CA THR A 4 12.24 12.53 -1.57
C THR A 4 10.84 12.51 -0.97
N GLN A 5 9.82 12.14 -1.76
CA GLN A 5 8.43 12.05 -1.26
C GLN A 5 8.32 11.04 -0.10
N TRP A 6 8.98 9.89 -0.18
CA TRP A 6 8.95 8.91 0.91
C TRP A 6 9.72 9.33 2.15
N ALA A 7 10.79 10.11 2.01
CA ALA A 7 11.47 10.70 3.16
C ALA A 7 10.53 11.65 3.93
N GLU A 8 9.71 12.42 3.22
CA GLU A 8 8.74 13.36 3.81
C GLU A 8 7.50 12.64 4.36
N THR A 9 6.97 11.66 3.62
CA THR A 9 5.73 10.95 3.95
C THR A 9 5.93 9.74 4.84
N ASN A 10 7.15 9.47 5.32
CA ASN A 10 7.49 8.30 6.14
C ASN A 10 7.15 6.96 5.45
N GLY A 11 7.39 6.85 4.14
CA GLY A 11 7.19 5.63 3.35
C GLY A 11 5.73 5.16 3.34
N ARG A 12 4.93 5.73 2.43
CA ARG A 12 3.50 5.41 2.28
C ARG A 12 3.18 5.07 0.82
N ALA A 13 2.23 4.17 0.67
CA ALA A 13 1.68 3.75 -0.62
C ALA A 13 0.24 3.26 -0.40
N TYR A 14 -0.61 3.40 -1.41
CA TYR A 14 -1.95 2.82 -1.40
C TYR A 14 -1.84 1.32 -1.67
N LEU A 15 -2.37 0.50 -0.76
CA LEU A 15 -2.24 -0.96 -0.74
C LEU A 15 -0.79 -1.48 -0.75
N GLY A 16 0.20 -0.60 -0.54
CA GLY A 16 1.62 -0.94 -0.76
C GLY A 16 2.03 -1.05 -2.23
N ILE A 17 1.16 -0.63 -3.16
CA ILE A 17 1.31 -0.86 -4.61
C ILE A 17 1.48 0.47 -5.35
N THR A 18 0.54 1.42 -5.20
CA THR A 18 0.54 2.67 -5.98
C THR A 18 0.86 3.87 -5.10
N VAL A 19 1.47 4.91 -5.70
CA VAL A 19 1.88 6.12 -4.99
C VAL A 19 1.39 7.35 -5.78
N PRO A 20 0.69 8.32 -5.14
CA PRO A 20 0.33 9.58 -5.78
C PRO A 20 1.56 10.33 -6.31
N ASN A 21 1.38 11.12 -7.38
CA ASN A 21 2.39 11.83 -8.15
C ASN A 21 3.34 10.95 -8.99
N PHE A 22 3.03 9.66 -9.11
CA PHE A 22 3.79 8.69 -9.93
C PHE A 22 2.84 7.86 -10.79
N PRO A 23 2.27 8.43 -11.87
CA PRO A 23 1.38 7.71 -12.76
C PRO A 23 2.07 6.47 -13.35
N ASN A 24 1.33 5.38 -13.50
CA ASN A 24 1.79 4.10 -14.05
C ASN A 24 2.98 3.45 -13.30
N LEU A 25 3.29 3.91 -12.08
CA LEU A 25 4.28 3.28 -11.21
C LEU A 25 3.59 2.31 -10.24
N PHE A 26 4.05 1.06 -10.24
CA PHE A 26 3.57 0.02 -9.34
C PHE A 26 4.74 -0.58 -8.54
N CYS A 27 4.51 -0.79 -7.25
CA CYS A 27 5.42 -1.45 -6.34
C CYS A 27 4.92 -2.86 -6.02
N ILE A 28 5.87 -3.79 -5.91
CA ILE A 28 5.64 -5.09 -5.28
C ILE A 28 6.43 -5.08 -3.99
N TYR A 29 5.81 -5.54 -2.92
CA TYR A 29 6.37 -5.53 -1.58
C TYR A 29 6.79 -4.12 -1.10
N GLY A 30 5.92 -3.14 -1.39
CA GLY A 30 6.11 -1.75 -0.97
C GLY A 30 5.85 -1.53 0.53
N PRO A 31 5.73 -0.26 0.96
CA PRO A 31 5.45 0.05 2.36
C PRO A 31 4.20 -0.64 2.90
N ASN A 32 4.25 -1.07 4.16
CA ASN A 32 3.15 -1.70 4.89
C ASN A 32 2.62 -3.01 4.28
N THR A 33 3.48 -3.84 3.67
CA THR A 33 3.06 -5.14 3.07
C THR A 33 3.70 -6.38 3.71
N ASN A 34 4.65 -6.21 4.62
CA ASN A 34 5.26 -7.33 5.34
C ASN A 34 4.27 -7.95 6.34
N LEU A 35 4.44 -9.23 6.66
CA LEU A 35 3.56 -9.96 7.57
C LEU A 35 4.28 -10.30 8.88
N VAL A 36 3.57 -10.13 10.00
CA VAL A 36 4.06 -10.51 11.34
C VAL A 36 3.40 -11.77 11.84
N VAL A 37 2.09 -11.89 11.65
CA VAL A 37 1.27 -12.97 12.18
C VAL A 37 0.52 -13.63 11.04
N ALA A 38 0.74 -14.94 10.86
CA ALA A 38 0.01 -15.84 9.97
C ALA A 38 -0.14 -15.36 8.51
N GLY A 39 0.52 -16.05 7.58
CA GLY A 39 0.37 -15.81 6.15
C GLY A 39 1.65 -16.09 5.38
N SER A 40 1.63 -15.75 4.09
CA SER A 40 2.79 -15.88 3.21
C SER A 40 3.03 -14.56 2.49
N ILE A 41 4.27 -14.05 2.55
CA ILE A 41 4.68 -12.88 1.77
C ILE A 41 4.49 -13.15 0.28
N ALA A 42 4.71 -14.39 -0.18
CA ALA A 42 4.46 -14.77 -1.56
C ALA A 42 2.98 -14.61 -1.95
N HIS A 43 2.05 -14.92 -1.04
CA HIS A 43 0.62 -14.72 -1.28
C HIS A 43 0.24 -13.23 -1.37
N ASN A 44 0.85 -12.37 -0.54
CA ASN A 44 0.68 -10.91 -0.67
C ASN A 44 1.23 -10.43 -2.01
N ALA A 45 2.40 -10.92 -2.44
CA ALA A 45 2.97 -10.57 -3.73
C ALA A 45 2.09 -11.03 -4.91
N GLU A 46 1.52 -12.24 -4.85
CA GLU A 46 0.55 -12.72 -5.85
C GLU A 46 -0.69 -11.83 -5.90
N SER A 47 -1.20 -11.41 -4.74
CA SER A 47 -2.34 -10.49 -4.65
C SER A 47 -2.02 -9.11 -5.23
N GLN A 48 -0.81 -8.60 -5.00
CA GLN A 48 -0.33 -7.34 -5.58
C GLN A 48 -0.18 -7.44 -7.09
N VAL A 49 0.43 -8.52 -7.60
CA VAL A 49 0.55 -8.76 -9.05
C VAL A 49 -0.83 -8.85 -9.69
N HIS A 50 -1.78 -9.55 -9.06
CA HIS A 50 -3.16 -9.61 -9.54
C HIS A 50 -3.78 -8.21 -9.64
N TYR A 51 -3.66 -7.39 -8.60
CA TYR A 51 -4.18 -6.02 -8.60
C TYR A 51 -3.53 -5.13 -9.65
N ILE A 52 -2.21 -5.26 -9.85
CA ILE A 52 -1.47 -4.53 -10.90
C ILE A 52 -2.00 -4.94 -12.28
N LEU A 53 -2.27 -6.22 -12.51
CA LEU A 53 -2.86 -6.69 -13.77
C LEU A 53 -4.28 -6.13 -13.98
N GLU A 54 -5.10 -6.03 -12.93
CA GLU A 54 -6.41 -5.36 -13.01
C GLU A 54 -6.26 -3.86 -13.37
N CYS A 55 -5.28 -3.16 -12.80
CA CYS A 55 -4.99 -1.76 -13.15
C CYS A 55 -4.53 -1.61 -14.61
N ILE A 56 -3.64 -2.48 -15.08
CA ILE A 56 -3.18 -2.50 -16.47
C ILE A 56 -4.33 -2.84 -17.42
N ARG A 57 -5.23 -3.74 -17.00
CA ARG A 57 -6.42 -4.08 -17.77
C ARG A 57 -7.32 -2.86 -17.96
N LEU A 58 -7.59 -2.08 -16.90
CA LEU A 58 -8.34 -0.82 -17.01
C LEU A 58 -7.70 0.13 -18.02
N LEU A 59 -6.37 0.32 -17.96
CA LEU A 59 -5.65 1.16 -18.91
C LEU A 59 -5.85 0.72 -20.37
N VAL A 60 -5.79 -0.59 -20.64
CA VAL A 60 -5.85 -1.14 -21.99
C VAL A 60 -7.29 -1.21 -22.52
N GLU A 61 -8.25 -1.63 -21.69
CA GLU A 61 -9.66 -1.79 -22.12
C GLU A 61 -10.32 -0.42 -22.39
N ASP A 62 -9.94 0.62 -21.63
CA ASP A 62 -10.53 1.95 -21.74
C ASP A 62 -9.68 2.94 -22.57
N ASP A 63 -8.61 2.47 -23.22
CA ASP A 63 -7.67 3.27 -24.05
C ASP A 63 -7.08 4.49 -23.30
N LEU A 64 -6.70 4.28 -22.03
CA LEU A 64 -6.16 5.31 -21.14
C LEU A 64 -4.61 5.33 -21.21
N GLN A 65 -4.04 6.52 -21.08
CA GLN A 65 -2.59 6.74 -21.06
C GLN A 65 -2.00 6.63 -19.66
N SER A 66 -2.77 6.97 -18.62
CA SER A 66 -2.27 7.01 -17.25
C SER A 66 -3.31 6.65 -16.20
N LEU A 67 -2.81 5.98 -15.16
CA LEU A 67 -3.53 5.64 -13.94
C LEU A 67 -2.68 6.08 -12.76
N GLU A 68 -3.22 6.98 -11.96
CA GLU A 68 -2.57 7.54 -10.78
C GLU A 68 -3.49 7.43 -9.57
N CYS A 69 -2.97 6.96 -8.43
CA CYS A 69 -3.76 6.88 -7.22
C CYS A 69 -4.11 8.27 -6.70
N ARG A 70 -5.39 8.49 -6.36
CA ARG A 70 -5.85 9.74 -5.77
C ARG A 70 -5.25 9.95 -4.38
N GLN A 71 -4.83 11.18 -4.11
CA GLN A 71 -4.20 11.55 -2.83
C GLN A 71 -5.11 11.25 -1.63
N ASP A 72 -6.41 11.56 -1.70
CA ASP A 72 -7.34 11.33 -0.59
C ASP A 72 -7.60 9.84 -0.31
N VAL A 73 -7.57 8.99 -1.34
CA VAL A 73 -7.70 7.53 -1.23
C VAL A 73 -6.45 6.96 -0.56
N HIS A 74 -5.28 7.37 -1.04
CA HIS A 74 -3.98 7.03 -0.46
C HIS A 74 -3.92 7.41 1.03
N ASP A 75 -4.29 8.64 1.37
CA ASP A 75 -4.16 9.16 2.73
C ASP A 75 -5.12 8.44 3.68
N ARG A 76 -6.39 8.28 3.30
CA ARG A 76 -7.39 7.54 4.08
C ARG A 76 -6.97 6.09 4.35
N TYR A 77 -6.38 5.42 3.35
CA TYR A 77 -5.85 4.07 3.53
C TYR A 77 -4.70 4.06 4.56
N ASN A 78 -3.75 4.98 4.44
CA ASN A 78 -2.59 5.03 5.32
C ASN A 78 -2.94 5.45 6.75
N GLU A 79 -3.93 6.35 6.93
CA GLU A 79 -4.49 6.67 8.25
C GLU A 79 -5.07 5.43 8.92
N ARG A 80 -5.81 4.60 8.18
CA ARG A 80 -6.33 3.32 8.68
C ARG A 80 -5.21 2.35 9.02
N VAL A 81 -4.18 2.24 8.18
CA VAL A 81 -3.01 1.39 8.45
C VAL A 81 -2.32 1.82 9.74
N ASP A 82 -2.08 3.12 9.91
CA ASP A 82 -1.40 3.68 11.08
C ASP A 82 -2.24 3.46 12.34
N ALA A 83 -3.56 3.68 12.27
CA ALA A 83 -4.48 3.47 13.37
C ALA A 83 -4.53 2.00 13.82
N VAL A 84 -4.59 1.04 12.90
CA VAL A 84 -4.61 -0.38 13.28
C VAL A 84 -3.24 -0.82 13.80
N ASN A 85 -2.14 -0.40 13.17
CA ASN A 85 -0.80 -0.70 13.67
C ASN A 85 -0.59 -0.19 15.10
N ALA A 86 -1.11 0.99 15.47
CA ALA A 86 -1.00 1.53 16.83
C ALA A 86 -1.62 0.62 17.91
N GLY A 87 -2.62 -0.20 17.55
CA GLY A 87 -3.23 -1.18 18.45
C GLY A 87 -2.50 -2.53 18.54
N THR A 88 -1.39 -2.71 17.85
CA THR A 88 -0.63 -3.98 17.83
C THR A 88 0.53 -3.97 18.81
N ALA A 89 1.01 -5.16 19.18
CA ALA A 89 2.17 -5.30 20.08
C ALA A 89 3.42 -4.60 19.53
N TRP A 90 3.67 -4.67 18.22
CA TRP A 90 4.81 -4.01 17.59
C TRP A 90 4.61 -2.51 17.37
N GLY A 91 3.36 -2.03 17.33
CA GLY A 91 3.05 -0.60 17.24
C GLY A 91 3.18 0.15 18.56
N SER A 92 3.19 -0.56 19.69
CA SER A 92 3.33 0.03 21.03
C SER A 92 4.56 0.95 21.13
N PRO A 93 4.44 2.19 21.65
CA PRO A 93 5.58 3.09 21.86
C PRO A 93 6.69 2.51 22.74
N LEU A 94 6.38 1.51 23.57
CA LEU A 94 7.32 0.86 24.49
C LEU A 94 8.19 -0.21 23.82
N VAL A 95 7.89 -0.59 22.57
CA VAL A 95 8.61 -1.64 21.85
C VAL A 95 9.43 -1.00 20.75
N ASP A 96 10.75 -1.15 20.84
CA ASP A 96 11.67 -0.80 19.75
C ASP A 96 11.88 -2.02 18.84
N ASN A 97 11.72 -1.84 17.53
CA ASN A 97 11.82 -2.90 16.54
C ASN A 97 12.10 -2.31 15.14
N TRP A 98 12.62 -3.15 14.24
CA TRP A 98 12.95 -2.74 12.88
C TRP A 98 11.75 -2.43 11.99
N TYR A 99 10.52 -2.71 12.45
CA TYR A 99 9.31 -2.36 11.70
C TYR A 99 9.00 -0.87 11.72
N LYS A 100 9.61 -0.14 12.66
CA LYS A 100 9.46 1.30 12.82
C LYS A 100 10.59 2.08 12.16
N ASN A 101 10.25 3.26 11.66
CA ASN A 101 11.24 4.23 11.21
C ASN A 101 11.68 5.16 12.35
N ALA A 102 12.53 6.14 12.03
CA ALA A 102 13.05 7.12 13.00
C ALA A 102 11.97 8.00 13.66
N SER A 103 10.77 8.12 13.08
CA SER A 103 9.63 8.83 13.70
C SER A 103 8.75 7.92 14.56
N GLY A 104 9.10 6.63 14.68
CA GLY A 104 8.35 5.64 15.46
C GLY A 104 7.14 5.06 14.72
N ARG A 105 6.89 5.45 13.47
CA ARG A 105 5.80 4.92 12.64
C ARG A 105 6.15 3.52 12.16
N VAL A 106 5.21 2.58 12.26
CA VAL A 106 5.34 1.24 11.64
C VAL A 106 5.21 1.37 10.13
N THR A 107 6.31 1.18 9.41
CA THR A 107 6.37 1.34 7.94
C THR A 107 6.46 0.00 7.21
N ALA A 108 6.94 -1.05 7.87
CA ALA A 108 7.16 -2.35 7.21
C ALA A 108 5.88 -3.20 7.12
N ASN A 109 5.08 -3.22 8.18
CA ASN A 109 4.10 -4.29 8.38
C ASN A 109 2.68 -3.89 7.98
N LEU A 110 2.00 -4.87 7.38
CA LEU A 110 0.57 -4.86 7.11
C LEU A 110 -0.20 -5.24 8.38
N PRO A 111 -1.10 -4.38 8.90
CA PRO A 111 -1.83 -4.68 10.12
C PRO A 111 -3.13 -5.46 9.90
N PHE A 112 -3.53 -5.70 8.64
CA PHE A 112 -4.78 -6.37 8.29
C PHE A 112 -4.60 -7.89 8.17
N ARG A 113 -5.71 -8.63 8.28
CA ARG A 113 -5.71 -10.07 8.00
C ARG A 113 -5.45 -10.30 6.51
N ILE A 114 -4.77 -11.38 6.18
CA ILE A 114 -4.43 -11.73 4.79
C ILE A 114 -5.67 -11.79 3.87
N ILE A 115 -6.80 -12.29 4.38
CA ILE A 115 -8.06 -12.34 3.63
C ILE A 115 -8.67 -10.95 3.38
N ASP A 116 -8.46 -10.00 4.28
CA ASP A 116 -8.94 -8.63 4.08
C ASP A 116 -8.07 -7.92 3.05
N TYR A 117 -6.75 -8.13 3.09
CA TYR A 117 -5.85 -7.60 2.07
C TYR A 117 -6.14 -8.19 0.69
N TRP A 118 -6.30 -9.52 0.59
CA TRP A 118 -6.70 -10.17 -0.66
C TRP A 118 -7.98 -9.57 -1.25
N LYS A 119 -8.99 -9.27 -0.41
CA LYS A 119 -10.22 -8.59 -0.85
C LYS A 119 -9.97 -7.18 -1.35
N MET A 120 -9.14 -6.39 -0.65
CA MET A 120 -8.78 -5.04 -1.07
C MET A 120 -8.05 -5.03 -2.41
N THR A 121 -7.24 -6.05 -2.68
CA THR A 121 -6.48 -6.20 -3.93
C THR A 121 -7.19 -7.04 -4.99
N ARG A 122 -8.48 -7.38 -4.79
CA ARG A 122 -9.18 -8.31 -5.67
C ARG A 122 -9.59 -7.68 -7.00
N HIS A 123 -9.94 -6.40 -6.96
CA HIS A 123 -10.37 -5.61 -8.12
C HIS A 123 -9.81 -4.20 -7.98
N ALA A 124 -9.33 -3.63 -9.08
CA ALA A 124 -9.00 -2.21 -9.15
C ALA A 124 -10.31 -1.42 -9.28
N ASP A 125 -10.59 -0.54 -8.31
CA ASP A 125 -11.75 0.36 -8.37
C ASP A 125 -11.35 1.62 -9.16
N PRO A 126 -11.97 1.91 -10.32
CA PRO A 126 -11.66 3.11 -11.09
C PRO A 126 -11.77 4.41 -10.28
N ASP A 127 -12.66 4.46 -9.27
CA ASP A 127 -12.89 5.64 -8.44
C ASP A 127 -11.71 5.95 -7.48
N ASP A 128 -10.79 4.99 -7.31
CA ASP A 128 -9.55 5.18 -6.55
C ASP A 128 -8.48 5.96 -7.33
N PHE A 129 -8.70 6.18 -8.62
CA PHE A 129 -7.68 6.68 -9.54
C PHE A 129 -8.06 7.97 -10.26
N LEU A 130 -7.05 8.75 -10.60
CA LEU A 130 -7.10 9.75 -11.67
C LEU A 130 -6.73 9.00 -12.96
N LEU A 131 -7.67 8.97 -13.90
CA LEU A 131 -7.55 8.28 -15.18
C LEU A 131 -7.48 9.33 -16.30
N GLN A 132 -6.49 9.19 -17.19
CA GLN A 132 -6.29 10.07 -18.36
C GLN A 132 -5.88 9.28 -19.58
#